data_AF-A0A6J6KYM7-F1
#
_entry.id   AF-A0A6J6KYM7-F1
#
_cell.length_a   1.000
_cell.length_b   1.000
_cell.length_c   1.000
_cell.angle_alpha   90.00
_cell.angle_beta   90.00
_cell.angle_gamma   90.00
#
_symmetry.space_group_name_H-M   'P 1'
#
loop_
_entity.id
_entity.type
_entity.pdbx_description
1 polymer ?
#
loop_
_entity_poly.entity_id
_entity_poly.type
_entity_poly.pdbx_seq_one_letter_code
_entity_poly.pdbx_strand_id
1 'polypeptide(L)'
;MEFYTEIKKIDLDKVEKFLRKKHFRIRRDENSISAEKGYARETGNLLFHLSLVLILLAVGIGSLLGSRGDAIVNVGDRFINTPTSYDILSFGKYQAEDSLPPFSLTVTDFKAEYDPVTNAAIDYELTVLTANPAGSKEIKKIIKVNQPLAYGSTKIYLQANGYSPIVIVRDKSGKIIFDGPTPFLPQDANLSSIGAIKIPDMDPQIGFVGSFLPTADRDPIRGGFSSYPEVLDPRLLVSIWKGDLGLNTGIPQSVYRIDTSKMERIGLKALVLNESYDFGEGSITFTGWKSWVNLQIVNDPGKGFALVGAILAILGLLISLFTRQRRIWVKQSGKTQVAGLAKNGIPGLEQEIDELVKEMSNER
;
A
#
# COMPACT_ATOMS: atom_id res chain seq x y z
N MET A 1 -17.36 -47.14 -1.41
CA MET A 1 -18.84 -47.07 -1.30
C MET A 1 -19.11 -46.69 0.13
N GLU A 2 -19.79 -45.58 0.37
CA GLU A 2 -19.96 -45.02 1.73
C GLU A 2 -21.31 -45.39 2.35
N PHE A 3 -22.31 -45.74 1.52
CA PHE A 3 -23.62 -46.17 1.97
C PHE A 3 -24.17 -47.28 1.06
N TYR A 4 -24.83 -48.28 1.63
CA TYR A 4 -25.46 -49.40 0.93
C TYR A 4 -26.72 -49.86 1.66
N THR A 5 -27.80 -50.12 0.93
CA THR A 5 -29.02 -50.72 1.47
C THR A 5 -29.72 -51.60 0.44
N GLU A 6 -30.47 -52.61 0.92
CA GLU A 6 -31.34 -53.45 0.11
C GLU A 6 -32.79 -53.26 0.50
N ILE A 7 -33.62 -52.97 -0.51
CA ILE A 7 -35.06 -52.77 -0.34
C ILE A 7 -35.84 -53.72 -1.24
N LYS A 8 -37.16 -53.79 -1.03
CA LYS A 8 -38.06 -54.57 -1.90
C LYS A 8 -37.94 -54.08 -3.35
N LYS A 9 -38.39 -54.89 -4.30
CA LYS A 9 -38.38 -54.50 -5.71
C LYS A 9 -39.22 -53.22 -5.88
N ILE A 10 -38.59 -52.14 -6.34
CA ILE A 10 -39.23 -50.83 -6.56
C ILE A 10 -39.26 -50.51 -8.05
N ASP A 11 -40.21 -49.67 -8.47
CA ASP A 11 -40.30 -49.23 -9.86
C ASP A 11 -39.15 -48.27 -10.20
N LEU A 12 -38.31 -48.67 -11.16
CA LEU A 12 -37.15 -47.90 -11.57
C LEU A 12 -37.54 -46.62 -12.33
N ASP A 13 -38.72 -46.54 -12.93
CA ASP A 13 -39.18 -45.32 -13.60
C ASP A 13 -39.55 -44.24 -12.57
N LYS A 14 -40.03 -44.65 -11.39
CA LYS A 14 -40.25 -43.76 -10.25
C LYS A 14 -38.93 -43.26 -9.65
N VAL A 15 -37.95 -44.15 -9.50
CA VAL A 15 -36.59 -43.79 -9.06
C VAL A 15 -35.97 -42.76 -10.00
N GLU A 16 -36.09 -42.98 -11.31
CA GLU A 16 -35.59 -42.04 -12.31
C GLU A 16 -36.24 -40.65 -12.16
N LYS A 17 -37.57 -40.59 -12.07
CA LYS A 17 -38.31 -39.32 -11.88
C LYS A 17 -37.87 -38.57 -10.61
N PHE A 18 -37.73 -39.29 -9.49
CA PHE A 18 -37.28 -38.69 -8.22
C PHE A 18 -35.86 -38.10 -8.35
N LEU A 19 -34.93 -38.87 -8.92
CA LEU A 19 -33.54 -38.43 -9.09
C LEU A 19 -33.43 -37.25 -10.08
N ARG A 20 -34.23 -37.21 -11.16
CA ARG A 20 -34.30 -36.05 -12.06
C ARG A 20 -34.81 -34.80 -11.34
N LYS A 21 -35.84 -34.92 -10.50
CA LYS A 21 -36.37 -33.81 -9.68
C LYS A 21 -35.31 -33.24 -8.73
N LYS A 22 -34.38 -34.07 -8.26
CA LYS A 22 -33.23 -33.68 -7.43
C LYS A 22 -31.99 -33.26 -8.25
N HIS A 23 -32.16 -32.99 -9.55
CA HIS A 23 -31.13 -32.53 -10.50
C HIS A 23 -29.97 -33.51 -10.72
N PHE A 24 -30.19 -34.81 -10.58
CA PHE A 24 -29.21 -35.80 -11.01
C PHE A 24 -29.24 -35.98 -12.53
N ARG A 25 -28.06 -36.11 -13.13
CA ARG A 25 -27.89 -36.68 -14.46
C ARG A 25 -27.94 -38.19 -14.34
N ILE A 26 -28.78 -38.81 -15.17
CA ILE A 26 -29.09 -40.24 -15.04
C ILE A 26 -28.63 -40.99 -16.29
N ARG A 27 -28.07 -42.17 -16.07
CA ARG A 27 -27.90 -43.24 -17.06
C ARG A 27 -28.76 -44.43 -16.64
N ARG A 28 -29.66 -44.84 -17.53
CA ARG A 28 -30.57 -45.97 -17.35
C ARG A 28 -30.07 -47.15 -18.18
N ASP A 29 -29.95 -48.31 -17.56
CA ASP A 29 -29.80 -49.61 -18.24
C ASP A 29 -30.97 -50.52 -17.80
N GLU A 30 -31.17 -51.68 -18.43
CA GLU A 30 -32.37 -52.54 -18.23
C GLU A 30 -32.71 -52.77 -16.74
N ASN A 31 -31.72 -53.16 -15.94
CA ASN A 31 -31.88 -53.49 -14.52
C ASN A 31 -31.13 -52.54 -13.57
N SER A 32 -30.68 -51.36 -14.04
CA SER A 32 -29.93 -50.42 -13.21
C SER A 32 -30.11 -48.94 -13.56
N ILE A 33 -29.87 -48.08 -12.58
CA ILE A 33 -29.79 -46.63 -12.69
C ILE A 33 -28.48 -46.17 -12.07
N SER A 34 -27.71 -45.39 -12.82
CA SER A 34 -26.57 -44.63 -12.30
C SER A 34 -26.91 -43.15 -12.36
N ALA A 35 -26.79 -42.45 -11.23
CA ALA A 35 -27.13 -41.05 -11.10
C ALA A 35 -25.98 -40.26 -10.49
N GLU A 36 -25.61 -39.13 -11.11
CA GLU A 36 -24.57 -38.24 -10.60
C GLU A 36 -25.01 -36.77 -10.65
N LYS A 37 -24.64 -35.98 -9.63
CA LYS A 37 -24.81 -34.53 -9.60
C LYS A 37 -23.59 -33.84 -8.98
N GLY A 38 -23.50 -32.53 -9.18
CA GLY A 38 -22.46 -31.69 -8.58
C GLY A 38 -21.19 -31.52 -9.41
N TYR A 39 -21.27 -31.69 -10.75
CA TYR A 39 -20.13 -31.46 -11.66
C TYR A 39 -19.55 -30.05 -11.59
N ALA A 40 -20.36 -29.05 -11.21
CA ALA A 40 -19.89 -27.68 -10.99
C ALA A 40 -18.76 -27.60 -9.95
N ARG A 41 -18.65 -28.56 -9.02
CA ARG A 41 -17.55 -28.65 -8.07
C ARG A 41 -16.19 -28.73 -8.77
N GLU A 42 -16.07 -29.59 -9.78
CA GLU A 42 -14.82 -29.79 -10.52
C GLU A 42 -14.48 -28.55 -11.35
N THR A 43 -15.48 -27.90 -11.94
CA THR A 43 -15.33 -26.60 -12.60
C THR A 43 -14.88 -25.50 -11.62
N GLY A 44 -15.48 -25.42 -10.44
CA GLY A 44 -15.08 -24.46 -9.40
C GLY A 44 -13.66 -24.69 -8.92
N ASN A 45 -13.27 -25.97 -8.74
CA ASN A 45 -11.90 -26.33 -8.40
C ASN A 45 -10.91 -25.91 -9.50
N LEU A 46 -11.22 -26.17 -10.77
CA LEU A 46 -10.38 -25.75 -11.90
C LEU A 46 -10.28 -24.21 -11.99
N LEU A 47 -11.41 -23.51 -11.85
CA LEU A 47 -11.46 -22.04 -11.85
C LEU A 47 -10.58 -21.45 -10.74
N PHE A 48 -10.65 -22.03 -9.53
CA PHE A 48 -9.79 -21.63 -8.42
C PHE A 48 -8.30 -21.77 -8.79
N HIS A 49 -7.86 -22.92 -9.30
CA HIS A 49 -6.45 -23.11 -9.65
C HIS A 49 -6.00 -22.18 -10.79
N LEU A 50 -6.82 -22.00 -11.82
CA LEU A 50 -6.51 -21.10 -12.93
C LEU A 50 -6.43 -19.64 -12.46
N SER A 51 -7.26 -19.25 -11.50
CA SER A 51 -7.21 -17.91 -10.90
C SER A 51 -5.92 -17.64 -10.13
N LEU A 52 -5.35 -18.65 -9.47
CA LEU A 52 -4.03 -18.52 -8.81
C LEU A 52 -2.91 -18.29 -9.84
N VAL A 53 -2.98 -18.98 -10.99
CA VAL A 53 -2.05 -18.75 -12.10
C VAL A 53 -2.21 -17.32 -12.63
N LEU A 54 -3.44 -16.84 -12.80
CA LEU A 54 -3.70 -15.46 -13.23
C LEU A 54 -3.12 -14.44 -12.23
N ILE A 55 -3.30 -14.64 -10.92
CA ILE A 55 -2.71 -13.78 -9.89
C ILE A 55 -1.19 -13.79 -9.99
N LEU A 56 -0.57 -14.97 -10.15
CA LEU A 56 0.88 -15.08 -10.29
C LEU A 56 1.39 -14.29 -11.51
N LEU A 57 0.73 -14.43 -12.67
CA LEU A 57 1.05 -13.67 -13.87
C LEU A 57 0.86 -12.16 -13.64
N ALA A 58 -0.23 -11.76 -12.99
CA ALA A 58 -0.53 -10.37 -12.69
C ALA A 58 0.55 -9.74 -11.80
N VAL A 59 0.97 -10.42 -10.73
CA VAL A 59 2.05 -9.96 -9.85
C VAL A 59 3.38 -9.89 -10.63
N GLY A 60 3.65 -10.86 -11.49
CA GLY A 60 4.82 -10.84 -12.37
C GLY A 60 4.83 -9.63 -13.30
N ILE A 61 3.70 -9.33 -13.95
CA ILE A 61 3.51 -8.15 -14.81
C ILE A 61 3.75 -6.86 -14.01
N GLY A 62 3.12 -6.72 -12.83
CA GLY A 62 3.29 -5.56 -11.97
C GLY A 62 4.74 -5.36 -11.52
N SER A 63 5.44 -6.43 -11.15
CA SER A 63 6.85 -6.35 -10.72
C SER A 63 7.82 -6.05 -11.88
N LEU A 64 7.51 -6.49 -13.10
CA LEU A 64 8.42 -6.37 -14.24
C LEU A 64 8.23 -5.07 -15.04
N LEU A 65 6.99 -4.56 -15.09
CA LEU A 65 6.58 -3.38 -15.87
C LEU A 65 6.13 -2.21 -14.98
N GLY A 66 6.10 -2.40 -13.67
CA GLY A 66 5.76 -1.34 -12.72
C GLY A 66 6.93 -0.43 -12.39
N SER A 67 6.63 0.60 -11.62
CA SER A 67 7.62 1.47 -10.98
C SER A 67 7.12 1.94 -9.63
N ARG A 68 8.07 2.25 -8.74
CA ARG A 68 7.79 2.82 -7.42
C ARG A 68 8.81 3.90 -7.12
N GLY A 69 8.33 5.08 -6.78
CA GLY A 69 9.19 6.16 -6.32
C GLY A 69 8.57 6.91 -5.15
N ASP A 70 9.45 7.53 -4.37
CA ASP A 70 9.12 8.34 -3.21
C ASP A 70 9.74 9.73 -3.42
N ALA A 71 8.97 10.78 -3.12
CA ALA A 71 9.40 12.17 -3.27
C ALA A 71 8.87 13.04 -2.13
N ILE A 72 9.76 13.77 -1.46
CA ILE A 72 9.42 14.82 -0.50
C ILE A 72 9.18 16.12 -1.25
N VAL A 73 8.01 16.72 -1.02
CA VAL A 73 7.58 17.95 -1.69
C VAL A 73 7.08 18.95 -0.63
N ASN A 74 7.66 20.15 -0.59
CA ASN A 74 7.15 21.20 0.30
C ASN A 74 5.81 21.75 -0.19
N VAL A 75 5.00 22.25 0.73
CA VAL A 75 3.85 23.07 0.37
C VAL A 75 4.31 24.32 -0.39
N GLY A 76 3.67 24.56 -1.53
CA GLY A 76 3.99 25.58 -2.53
C GLY A 76 4.85 25.07 -3.68
N ASP A 77 5.48 23.90 -3.56
CA ASP A 77 6.38 23.38 -4.59
C ASP A 77 5.64 22.50 -5.61
N ARG A 78 6.23 22.38 -6.81
CA ARG A 78 5.71 21.57 -7.91
C ARG A 78 6.56 20.32 -8.11
N PHE A 79 5.89 19.19 -8.13
CA PHE A 79 6.40 17.90 -8.57
C PHE A 79 6.05 17.66 -10.05
N ILE A 80 7.00 17.15 -10.82
CA ILE A 80 6.79 16.67 -12.20
C ILE A 80 7.28 15.23 -12.22
N ASN A 81 6.52 14.32 -12.84
CA ASN A 81 6.88 12.90 -12.85
C ASN A 81 8.05 12.59 -13.81
N THR A 82 9.26 12.95 -13.40
CA THR A 82 10.52 12.68 -14.09
C THR A 82 11.51 12.01 -13.14
N PRO A 83 12.50 11.24 -13.62
CA PRO A 83 13.43 10.52 -12.75
C PRO A 83 14.15 11.41 -11.73
N THR A 84 14.51 12.64 -12.14
CA THR A 84 15.22 13.61 -11.31
C THR A 84 14.37 14.25 -10.21
N SER A 85 13.05 14.03 -10.21
CA SER A 85 12.13 14.59 -9.20
C SER A 85 11.92 13.67 -8.00
N TYR A 86 12.50 12.47 -8.01
CA TYR A 86 12.35 11.47 -6.95
C TYR A 86 13.57 11.44 -6.03
N ASP A 87 13.34 11.25 -4.74
CA ASP A 87 14.40 10.94 -3.77
C ASP A 87 14.88 9.50 -3.94
N ILE A 88 13.94 8.60 -4.19
CA ILE A 88 14.17 7.18 -4.47
C ILE A 88 13.25 6.80 -5.62
N LEU A 89 13.80 6.13 -6.63
CA LEU A 89 13.05 5.62 -7.76
C LEU A 89 13.53 4.23 -8.12
N SER A 90 12.58 3.32 -8.33
CA SER A 90 12.83 1.94 -8.70
C SER A 90 11.93 1.54 -9.85
N PHE A 91 12.50 0.80 -10.79
CA PHE A 91 11.84 0.32 -11.99
C PHE A 91 11.80 -1.21 -11.99
N GLY A 92 10.72 -1.76 -12.54
CA GLY A 92 10.72 -3.14 -12.99
C GLY A 92 11.73 -3.36 -14.11
N LYS A 93 12.18 -4.60 -14.28
CA LYS A 93 13.24 -4.99 -15.22
C LYS A 93 13.03 -4.50 -16.66
N TYR A 94 11.78 -4.36 -17.11
CA TYR A 94 11.45 -4.00 -18.49
C TYR A 94 10.88 -2.58 -18.61
N GLN A 95 11.05 -1.74 -17.58
CA GLN A 95 10.62 -0.36 -17.58
C GLN A 95 11.83 0.57 -17.71
N ALA A 96 11.73 1.59 -18.56
CA ALA A 96 12.77 2.59 -18.78
C ALA A 96 12.39 3.94 -18.15
N GLU A 97 13.36 4.82 -17.92
CA GLU A 97 13.14 6.11 -17.26
C GLU A 97 12.18 7.05 -18.02
N ASP A 98 12.16 6.96 -19.36
CA ASP A 98 11.32 7.74 -20.27
C ASP A 98 9.86 7.28 -20.34
N SER A 99 9.54 6.16 -19.70
CA SER A 99 8.21 5.55 -19.71
C SER A 99 7.27 6.04 -18.59
N LEU A 100 7.74 6.99 -17.78
CA LEU A 100 6.95 7.57 -16.69
C LEU A 100 5.78 8.39 -17.25
N PRO A 101 4.54 8.20 -16.73
CA PRO A 101 3.40 9.01 -17.15
C PRO A 101 3.66 10.50 -16.87
N PRO A 102 3.49 11.39 -17.85
CA PRO A 102 4.01 12.75 -17.73
C PRO A 102 3.06 13.66 -16.95
N PHE A 103 2.68 13.35 -15.70
CA PHE A 103 1.81 14.22 -14.89
C PHE A 103 2.61 15.22 -14.06
N SER A 104 1.93 16.28 -13.61
CA SER A 104 2.48 17.23 -12.64
C SER A 104 1.52 17.48 -11.48
N LEU A 105 2.07 17.91 -10.36
CA LEU A 105 1.36 18.05 -9.09
C LEU A 105 1.99 19.20 -8.29
N THR A 106 1.24 20.27 -8.05
CA THR A 106 1.65 21.37 -7.18
C THR A 106 0.97 21.19 -5.84
N VAL A 107 1.76 21.06 -4.77
CA VAL A 107 1.23 20.94 -3.41
C VAL A 107 0.78 22.31 -2.96
N THR A 108 -0.52 22.57 -2.95
CA THR A 108 -1.04 23.91 -2.59
C THR A 108 -1.28 24.07 -1.11
N ASP A 109 -1.69 23.01 -0.43
CA ASP A 109 -1.95 23.04 1.00
C ASP A 109 -1.86 21.62 1.58
N PHE A 110 -1.47 21.52 2.84
CA PHE A 110 -1.46 20.28 3.59
C PHE A 110 -1.92 20.56 5.02
N LYS A 111 -3.00 19.88 5.42
CA LYS A 111 -3.55 19.99 6.76
C LYS A 111 -3.53 18.62 7.43
N ALA A 112 -2.94 18.58 8.61
CA ALA A 112 -3.02 17.45 9.52
C ALA A 112 -3.83 17.87 10.75
N GLU A 113 -4.68 16.99 11.25
CA GLU A 113 -5.46 17.20 12.47
C GLU A 113 -5.04 16.17 13.51
N TYR A 114 -4.79 16.61 14.73
CA TYR A 114 -4.30 15.77 15.82
C TYR A 114 -5.20 15.86 17.04
N ASP A 115 -5.37 14.74 17.74
CA ASP A 115 -6.07 14.71 19.02
C ASP A 115 -5.23 15.45 20.08
N PRO A 116 -5.77 16.47 20.77
CA PRO A 116 -4.99 17.30 21.70
C PRO A 116 -4.66 16.59 23.03
N VAL A 117 -5.24 15.41 23.30
CA VAL A 117 -5.01 14.65 24.53
C VAL A 117 -4.01 13.52 24.29
N THR A 118 -4.12 12.84 23.15
CA THR A 118 -3.31 11.64 22.82
C THR A 118 -2.23 11.91 21.79
N ASN A 119 -2.22 13.09 21.16
CA ASN A 119 -1.38 13.48 20.02
C ASN A 119 -1.56 12.61 18.76
N ALA A 120 -2.54 11.70 18.74
CA ALA A 120 -2.77 10.82 17.62
C ALA A 120 -3.31 11.59 16.42
N ALA A 121 -2.88 11.23 15.22
CA ALA A 121 -3.41 11.82 14.00
C ALA A 121 -4.86 11.37 13.75
N ILE A 122 -5.74 12.33 13.47
CA ILE A 122 -7.16 12.15 13.17
C ILE A 122 -7.38 12.14 11.66
N ASP A 123 -6.85 13.14 10.95
CA ASP A 123 -6.97 13.25 9.50
C ASP A 123 -5.72 13.86 8.88
N TYR A 124 -5.48 13.50 7.62
CA TYR A 124 -4.46 14.08 6.77
C TYR A 124 -5.07 14.41 5.41
N GLU A 125 -5.11 15.71 5.10
CA GLU A 125 -5.67 16.22 3.87
C GLU A 125 -4.62 16.99 3.08
N LEU A 126 -4.27 16.46 1.91
CA LEU A 126 -3.36 17.08 0.97
C LEU A 126 -4.17 17.66 -0.21
N THR A 127 -4.09 18.98 -0.40
CA THR A 127 -4.74 19.68 -1.50
C THR A 127 -3.72 20.02 -2.58
N VAL A 128 -4.01 19.61 -3.81
CA VAL A 128 -3.07 19.71 -4.94
C VAL A 128 -3.74 20.29 -6.18
N LEU A 129 -2.98 21.04 -6.96
CA LEU A 129 -3.30 21.33 -8.35
C LEU A 129 -2.54 20.34 -9.22
N THR A 130 -3.24 19.61 -10.07
CA THR A 130 -2.62 18.53 -10.84
C THR A 130 -3.07 18.55 -12.29
N ALA A 131 -2.18 18.14 -13.19
CA ALA A 131 -2.42 18.05 -14.62
C ALA A 131 -1.83 16.73 -15.14
N ASN A 132 -2.57 16.05 -16.02
CA ASN A 132 -2.13 14.85 -16.71
C ASN A 132 -2.67 14.85 -18.15
N PRO A 133 -1.83 15.09 -19.18
CA PRO A 133 -0.38 15.31 -19.09
C PRO A 133 -0.01 16.67 -18.47
N ALA A 134 1.24 16.81 -18.04
CA ALA A 134 1.82 18.01 -17.48
C ALA A 134 1.76 19.14 -18.53
N GLY A 135 1.46 20.35 -18.07
CA GLY A 135 1.23 21.50 -18.96
C GLY A 135 -0.19 21.60 -19.52
N SER A 136 -1.04 20.57 -19.32
CA SER A 136 -2.48 20.69 -19.56
C SER A 136 -3.18 21.47 -18.43
N LYS A 137 -4.50 21.69 -18.57
CA LYS A 137 -5.31 22.42 -17.60
C LYS A 137 -5.22 21.78 -16.22
N GLU A 138 -4.76 22.54 -15.24
CA GLU A 138 -4.70 22.09 -13.86
C GLU A 138 -6.10 21.96 -13.23
N ILE A 139 -6.28 20.90 -12.47
CA ILE A 139 -7.48 20.62 -11.68
C ILE A 139 -7.12 20.48 -10.21
N LYS A 140 -7.99 21.01 -9.34
CA LYS A 140 -7.85 20.84 -7.89
C LYS A 140 -8.29 19.43 -7.50
N LYS A 141 -7.45 18.73 -6.74
CA LYS A 141 -7.73 17.41 -6.17
C LYS A 141 -7.31 17.35 -4.71
N ILE A 142 -7.93 16.43 -3.98
CA ILE A 142 -7.63 16.13 -2.58
C ILE A 142 -7.10 14.72 -2.53
N ILE A 143 -6.01 14.52 -1.79
CA ILE A 143 -5.39 13.22 -1.50
C ILE A 143 -5.48 13.00 0.01
N LYS A 144 -5.96 11.82 0.43
CA LYS A 144 -5.96 11.38 1.83
C LYS A 144 -5.28 10.02 1.95
N VAL A 145 -4.94 9.59 3.16
CA VAL A 145 -4.26 8.30 3.44
C VAL A 145 -4.98 7.13 2.75
N ASN A 146 -6.31 7.07 2.84
CA ASN A 146 -7.13 6.00 2.23
C ASN A 146 -7.78 6.40 0.90
N GLN A 147 -7.47 7.59 0.38
CA GLN A 147 -8.02 8.11 -0.88
C GLN A 147 -6.87 8.66 -1.76
N PRO A 148 -6.05 7.76 -2.35
CA PRO A 148 -4.96 8.17 -3.23
C PRO A 148 -5.49 8.75 -4.56
N LEU A 149 -4.72 9.67 -5.15
CA LEU A 149 -4.98 10.11 -6.53
C LEU A 149 -4.57 9.01 -7.50
N ALA A 150 -5.34 8.81 -8.56
CA ALA A 150 -5.10 7.77 -9.56
C ALA A 150 -5.08 8.32 -10.98
N TYR A 151 -4.08 7.88 -11.75
CA TYR A 151 -3.92 8.10 -13.18
C TYR A 151 -3.65 6.76 -13.86
N GLY A 152 -4.68 6.14 -14.44
CA GLY A 152 -4.56 4.80 -15.02
C GLY A 152 -4.11 3.78 -13.96
N SER A 153 -2.99 3.10 -14.22
CA SER A 153 -2.34 2.16 -13.28
C SER A 153 -1.44 2.84 -12.25
N THR A 154 -1.25 4.16 -12.33
CA THR A 154 -0.43 4.92 -11.38
C THR A 154 -1.28 5.46 -10.25
N LYS A 155 -0.84 5.23 -9.02
CA LYS A 155 -1.45 5.78 -7.80
C LYS A 155 -0.45 6.62 -7.04
N ILE A 156 -0.91 7.73 -6.51
CA ILE A 156 -0.13 8.69 -5.73
C ILE A 156 -0.70 8.69 -4.32
N TYR A 157 0.10 8.21 -3.38
CA TYR A 157 -0.26 8.07 -1.97
C TYR A 157 0.44 9.14 -1.15
N LEU A 158 -0.28 9.70 -0.19
CA LEU A 158 0.30 10.47 0.91
C LEU A 158 0.81 9.47 1.95
N GLN A 159 2.14 9.36 2.11
CA GLN A 159 2.76 8.38 3.01
C GLN A 159 3.20 8.98 4.35
N ALA A 160 3.77 10.18 4.31
CA ALA A 160 4.28 10.85 5.49
C ALA A 160 4.23 12.37 5.31
N ASN A 161 4.49 13.08 6.40
CA ASN A 161 4.63 14.53 6.42
C ASN A 161 5.70 14.94 7.42
N GLY A 162 6.13 16.19 7.32
CA GLY A 162 7.03 16.81 8.29
C GLY A 162 7.15 18.29 8.02
N TYR A 163 8.21 18.91 8.57
CA TYR A 163 8.47 20.33 8.40
C TYR A 163 9.86 20.57 7.82
N SER A 164 9.93 21.59 6.98
CA SER A 164 11.15 22.15 6.44
C SER A 164 11.39 23.49 7.10
N PRO A 165 12.29 23.61 8.09
CA PRO A 165 12.72 24.91 8.57
C PRO A 165 13.28 25.74 7.41
N ILE A 166 12.90 27.02 7.38
CA ILE A 166 13.42 28.04 6.47
C ILE A 166 14.50 28.80 7.24
N VAL A 167 15.68 28.85 6.66
CA VAL A 167 16.80 29.62 7.22
C VAL A 167 17.38 30.54 6.17
N ILE A 168 17.89 31.67 6.64
CA ILE A 168 18.76 32.54 5.86
C ILE A 168 20.17 32.42 6.43
N VAL A 169 21.12 32.00 5.61
CA VAL A 169 22.55 31.97 5.95
C VAL A 169 23.26 33.08 5.22
N ARG A 170 24.00 33.89 5.96
CA ARG A 170 24.87 34.96 5.44
C ARG A 170 26.33 34.67 5.73
N ASP A 171 27.21 35.06 4.82
CA ASP A 171 28.65 35.02 5.04
C ASP A 171 29.14 36.18 5.93
N LYS A 172 30.44 36.22 6.23
CA LYS A 172 31.12 37.31 6.97
C LYS A 172 30.88 38.71 6.39
N SER A 173 30.63 38.84 5.09
CA SER A 173 30.37 40.13 4.44
C SER A 173 28.90 40.57 4.57
N GLY A 174 28.03 39.69 5.06
CA GLY A 174 26.59 39.90 5.16
C GLY A 174 25.80 39.50 3.91
N LYS A 175 26.46 38.91 2.90
CA LYS A 175 25.79 38.42 1.68
C LYS A 175 25.00 37.15 1.99
N ILE A 176 23.77 37.05 1.49
CA ILE A 176 22.96 35.84 1.57
C ILE A 176 23.58 34.76 0.67
N ILE A 177 23.98 33.64 1.27
CA ILE A 177 24.50 32.46 0.56
C ILE A 177 23.43 31.38 0.43
N PHE A 178 22.48 31.33 1.37
CA PHE A 178 21.36 30.40 1.32
C PHE A 178 20.11 31.06 1.90
N ASP A 179 18.98 30.86 1.22
CA ASP A 179 17.65 31.27 1.65
C ASP A 179 16.65 30.26 1.12
N GLY A 180 16.11 29.43 2.01
CA GLY A 180 15.11 28.47 1.59
C GLY A 180 14.74 27.41 2.64
N PRO A 181 13.66 26.65 2.35
CA PRO A 181 13.24 25.52 3.16
C PRO A 181 14.20 24.34 3.00
N THR A 182 14.57 23.69 4.10
CA THR A 182 15.32 22.42 4.08
C THR A 182 14.52 21.32 4.77
N PRO A 183 14.18 20.20 4.10
CA PRO A 183 13.40 19.13 4.73
C PRO A 183 14.13 18.47 5.90
N PHE A 184 13.49 18.45 7.07
CA PHE A 184 13.92 17.68 8.24
C PHE A 184 12.99 16.48 8.40
N LEU A 185 13.56 15.32 8.73
CA LEU A 185 12.86 14.04 8.78
C LEU A 185 12.42 13.69 10.20
N PRO A 186 11.11 13.48 10.45
CA PRO A 186 10.59 13.03 11.74
C PRO A 186 11.27 11.78 12.27
N GLN A 187 11.54 11.78 13.58
CA GLN A 187 12.09 10.65 14.33
C GLN A 187 11.06 10.03 15.29
N ASP A 188 9.92 10.70 15.48
CA ASP A 188 8.81 10.27 16.33
C ASP A 188 7.45 10.77 15.78
N ALA A 189 6.37 10.38 16.47
CA ALA A 189 5.00 10.76 16.09
C ALA A 189 4.67 12.25 16.35
N ASN A 190 5.43 12.94 17.20
CA ASN A 190 5.30 14.37 17.46
C ASN A 190 6.12 15.23 16.50
N LEU A 191 6.66 14.61 15.45
CA LEU A 191 7.43 15.27 14.40
C LEU A 191 8.70 15.98 14.92
N SER A 192 9.30 15.47 16.00
CA SER A 192 10.69 15.83 16.34
C SER A 192 11.58 15.39 15.19
N SER A 193 12.15 16.33 14.46
CA SER A 193 12.75 16.04 13.15
C SER A 193 14.23 16.36 13.12
N ILE A 194 15.03 15.55 12.44
CA ILE A 194 16.47 15.81 12.25
C ILE A 194 16.78 16.13 10.79
N GLY A 195 17.81 16.93 10.56
CA GLY A 195 18.24 17.27 9.21
C GLY A 195 19.61 17.89 9.17
N ALA A 196 20.02 18.20 7.94
CA ALA A 196 21.27 18.86 7.66
C ALA A 196 21.08 19.97 6.63
N ILE A 197 21.76 21.10 6.82
CA ILE A 197 21.83 22.20 5.86
C ILE A 197 23.29 22.32 5.46
N LYS A 198 23.58 22.14 4.18
CA LYS A 198 24.96 22.10 3.64
C LYS A 198 25.19 23.34 2.79
N ILE A 199 26.19 24.15 3.15
CA ILE A 199 26.54 25.38 2.46
C ILE A 199 27.93 25.22 1.81
N PRO A 200 28.02 24.59 0.62
CA PRO A 200 29.29 24.36 -0.07
C PRO A 200 29.94 25.64 -0.61
N ASP A 201 29.14 26.71 -0.79
CA ASP A 201 29.56 27.97 -1.41
C ASP A 201 30.24 28.96 -0.44
N MET A 202 30.37 28.59 0.84
CA MET A 202 31.19 29.33 1.82
C MET A 202 32.63 28.80 1.82
N ASP A 203 33.59 29.69 2.09
CA ASP A 203 34.99 29.35 2.31
C ASP A 203 35.45 29.85 3.69
N PRO A 204 35.71 28.97 4.66
CA PRO A 204 35.56 27.50 4.59
C PRO A 204 34.09 27.05 4.52
N GLN A 205 33.85 25.84 3.99
CA GLN A 205 32.51 25.26 3.88
C GLN A 205 31.86 25.09 5.26
N ILE A 206 30.54 25.36 5.30
CA ILE A 206 29.75 25.31 6.54
C ILE A 206 28.63 24.27 6.42
N GLY A 207 28.48 23.47 7.47
CA GLY A 207 27.41 22.50 7.64
C GLY A 207 26.63 22.75 8.93
N PHE A 208 25.31 22.73 8.86
CA PHE A 208 24.44 22.77 10.02
C PHE A 208 23.83 21.38 10.21
N VAL A 209 24.11 20.74 11.34
CA VAL A 209 23.38 19.54 11.78
C VAL A 209 22.34 19.99 12.77
N GLY A 210 21.06 19.71 12.50
CA GLY A 210 19.98 20.29 13.28
C GLY A 210 18.87 19.34 13.68
N SER A 211 18.09 19.80 14.65
CA SER A 211 16.79 19.26 15.02
C SER A 211 15.73 20.36 14.98
N PHE A 212 14.59 20.08 14.39
CA PHE A 212 13.41 20.95 14.36
C PHE A 212 12.35 20.37 15.29
N LEU A 213 11.88 21.21 16.23
CA LEU A 213 10.86 20.86 17.22
C LEU A 213 9.63 21.75 16.99
N PRO A 214 8.52 21.23 16.45
CA PRO A 214 7.28 21.98 16.23
C PRO A 214 6.72 22.63 17.50
N THR A 215 6.63 21.87 18.58
CA THR A 215 6.23 22.35 19.91
C THR A 215 7.31 21.93 20.90
N ALA A 216 8.30 22.79 21.09
CA ALA A 216 9.49 22.44 21.84
C ALA A 216 9.20 22.21 23.32
N ASP A 217 9.76 21.13 23.84
CA ASP A 217 9.81 20.81 25.26
C ASP A 217 11.15 20.12 25.56
N ARG A 218 11.48 19.99 26.84
CA ARG A 218 12.78 19.48 27.28
C ARG A 218 12.61 18.51 28.42
N ASP A 219 13.31 17.41 28.30
CA ASP A 219 13.43 16.42 29.36
C ASP A 219 14.90 16.26 29.78
N PRO A 220 15.18 16.03 31.08
CA PRO A 220 16.55 15.92 31.58
C PRO A 220 17.37 14.79 30.96
N ILE A 221 16.74 13.71 30.49
CA ILE A 221 17.39 12.50 29.99
C ILE A 221 17.41 12.48 28.46
N ARG A 222 16.25 12.63 27.80
CA ARG A 222 16.18 12.58 26.32
C ARG A 222 16.63 13.87 25.63
N GLY A 223 16.75 14.98 26.37
CA GLY A 223 17.05 16.29 25.80
C GLY A 223 15.82 16.99 25.22
N GLY A 224 16.03 17.81 24.18
CA GLY A 224 14.95 18.54 23.50
C GLY A 224 14.12 17.64 22.60
N PHE A 225 12.81 17.74 22.68
CA PHE A 225 11.85 16.96 21.89
C PHE A 225 10.61 17.79 21.58
N SER A 226 9.76 17.32 20.67
CA SER A 226 8.46 17.94 20.41
C SER A 226 7.39 17.29 21.29
N SER A 227 6.67 18.09 22.08
CA SER A 227 5.56 17.61 22.91
C SER A 227 4.25 17.46 22.14
N TYR A 228 4.11 18.13 20.99
CA TYR A 228 2.94 18.07 20.12
C TYR A 228 3.33 18.19 18.63
N PRO A 229 2.62 17.53 17.68
CA PRO A 229 2.98 17.53 16.26
C PRO A 229 2.79 18.87 15.54
N GLU A 230 1.85 19.72 15.98
CA GLU A 230 1.64 21.03 15.38
C GLU A 230 2.73 22.03 15.79
N VAL A 231 2.90 23.08 14.99
CA VAL A 231 3.93 24.11 15.23
C VAL A 231 3.38 25.20 16.15
N LEU A 232 3.45 24.97 17.46
CA LEU A 232 2.96 25.92 18.49
C LEU A 232 4.09 26.72 19.16
N ASP A 233 5.26 26.09 19.35
CA ASP A 233 6.45 26.74 19.90
C ASP A 233 7.70 26.25 19.16
N PRO A 234 7.91 26.71 17.91
CA PRO A 234 8.98 26.18 17.06
C PRO A 234 10.37 26.51 17.61
N ARG A 235 11.23 25.50 17.63
CA ARG A 235 12.67 25.66 17.88
C ARG A 235 13.49 24.97 16.81
N LEU A 236 14.52 25.65 16.33
CA LEU A 236 15.53 25.08 15.46
C LEU A 236 16.85 24.96 16.23
N LEU A 237 17.19 23.75 16.64
CA LEU A 237 18.45 23.46 17.31
C LEU A 237 19.49 23.15 16.24
N VAL A 238 20.61 23.87 16.24
CA VAL A 238 21.68 23.71 15.25
C VAL A 238 23.04 23.54 15.94
N SER A 239 23.79 22.56 15.44
CA SER A 239 25.22 22.44 15.61
C SER A 239 25.90 22.85 14.31
N ILE A 240 26.79 23.83 14.41
CA ILE A 240 27.44 24.47 13.27
C ILE A 240 28.85 23.90 13.14
N TRP A 241 29.16 23.40 11.96
CA TRP A 241 30.39 22.69 11.63
C TRP A 241 31.10 23.37 10.46
N LYS A 242 32.41 23.51 10.60
CA LYS A 242 33.32 24.15 9.64
C LYS A 242 34.30 23.11 9.11
N GLY A 243 34.40 22.97 7.79
CA GLY A 243 35.27 21.99 7.14
C GLY A 243 34.68 21.42 5.86
N ASP A 244 35.38 20.46 5.26
CA ASP A 244 34.95 19.82 4.00
C ASP A 244 33.66 18.99 4.19
N LEU A 245 32.62 19.31 3.41
CA LEU A 245 31.34 18.59 3.39
C LEU A 245 31.41 17.30 2.56
N GLY A 246 32.53 17.03 1.87
CA GLY A 246 32.76 15.84 1.07
C GLY A 246 31.94 15.78 -0.23
N LEU A 247 31.31 16.88 -0.63
CA LEU A 247 30.38 16.96 -1.77
C LEU A 247 31.08 16.79 -3.12
N ASN A 248 32.39 17.04 -3.18
CA ASN A 248 33.20 16.99 -4.40
C ASN A 248 33.89 15.63 -4.62
N THR A 249 33.61 14.62 -3.79
CA THR A 249 34.31 13.33 -3.82
C THR A 249 33.78 12.36 -4.89
N GLY A 250 32.64 12.66 -5.51
CA GLY A 250 31.94 11.76 -6.43
C GLY A 250 31.27 10.56 -5.75
N ILE A 251 31.36 10.45 -4.41
CA ILE A 251 30.69 9.41 -3.63
C ILE A 251 29.30 9.94 -3.24
N PRO A 252 28.20 9.23 -3.59
CA PRO A 252 26.87 9.59 -3.13
C PRO A 252 26.81 9.63 -1.60
N GLN A 253 26.24 10.70 -1.05
CA GLN A 253 26.09 10.88 0.39
C GLN A 253 24.68 11.36 0.74
N SER A 254 24.26 11.12 1.98
CA SER A 254 22.94 11.53 2.47
C SER A 254 22.80 13.05 2.42
N VAL A 255 21.68 13.56 1.89
CA VAL A 255 21.35 15.00 1.96
C VAL A 255 20.93 15.44 3.37
N TYR A 256 20.40 14.51 4.18
CA TYR A 256 19.87 14.76 5.53
C TYR A 256 20.92 14.67 6.65
N ARG A 257 22.15 14.26 6.34
CA ARG A 257 23.23 14.07 7.31
C ARG A 257 24.55 14.64 6.81
N ILE A 258 25.43 14.97 7.74
CA ILE A 258 26.79 15.42 7.50
C ILE A 258 27.72 14.48 8.25
N ASP A 259 28.80 14.03 7.60
CA ASP A 259 29.91 13.39 8.31
C ASP A 259 30.77 14.48 8.95
N THR A 260 30.69 14.60 10.27
CA THR A 260 31.39 15.63 11.04
C THR A 260 32.72 15.16 11.61
N SER A 261 33.17 13.94 11.29
CA SER A 261 34.37 13.32 11.90
C SER A 261 35.67 14.09 11.69
N LYS A 262 35.77 14.85 10.59
CA LYS A 262 36.92 15.68 10.23
C LYS A 262 36.61 17.18 10.23
N MET A 263 35.45 17.58 10.76
CA MET A 263 35.01 18.97 10.80
C MET A 263 35.18 19.56 12.19
N GLU A 264 35.39 20.88 12.27
CA GLU A 264 35.46 21.62 13.52
C GLU A 264 34.06 22.14 13.90
N ARG A 265 33.58 21.86 15.12
CA ARG A 265 32.33 22.44 15.62
C ARG A 265 32.56 23.86 16.13
N ILE A 266 31.94 24.85 15.49
CA ILE A 266 32.13 26.28 15.76
C ILE A 266 30.94 26.95 16.45
N GLY A 267 29.81 26.25 16.59
CA GLY A 267 28.64 26.83 17.26
C GLY A 267 27.60 25.79 17.66
N LEU A 268 26.85 26.12 18.72
CA LEU A 268 25.67 25.39 19.18
C LEU A 268 24.62 26.41 19.60
N LYS A 269 23.44 26.34 19.00
CA LYS A 269 22.37 27.29 19.29
C LYS A 269 21.00 26.63 19.14
N ALA A 270 20.10 26.94 20.07
CA ALA A 270 18.66 26.74 19.88
C ALA A 270 18.07 28.09 19.45
N LEU A 271 17.63 28.18 18.21
CA LEU A 271 17.03 29.37 17.62
C LEU A 271 15.53 29.37 17.85
N VAL A 272 15.01 30.50 18.33
CA VAL A 272 13.57 30.82 18.24
C VAL A 272 13.25 31.47 16.88
N LEU A 273 11.97 31.54 16.54
CA LEU A 273 11.54 32.17 15.28
C LEU A 273 12.03 33.62 15.18
N ASN A 274 12.59 33.96 14.03
CA ASN A 274 13.24 35.24 13.69
C ASN A 274 14.53 35.54 14.47
N GLU A 275 15.06 34.60 15.26
CA GLU A 275 16.35 34.76 15.91
C GLU A 275 17.48 34.56 14.89
N SER A 276 18.49 35.43 14.99
CA SER A 276 19.75 35.31 14.26
C SER A 276 20.88 34.96 15.21
N TYR A 277 21.80 34.11 14.76
CA TYR A 277 23.01 33.75 15.50
C TYR A 277 24.24 33.93 14.63
N ASP A 278 25.17 34.74 15.11
CA ASP A 278 26.50 34.93 14.54
C ASP A 278 27.44 33.83 15.06
N PHE A 279 28.05 33.10 14.14
CA PHE A 279 28.99 32.01 14.43
C PHE A 279 30.42 32.34 14.01
N GLY A 280 30.74 33.62 13.82
CA GLY A 280 32.06 34.14 13.46
C GLY A 280 32.35 34.05 11.96
N GLU A 281 32.05 32.91 11.32
CA GLU A 281 32.18 32.71 9.86
C GLU A 281 30.98 33.24 9.05
N GLY A 282 29.93 33.71 9.74
CA GLY A 282 28.70 34.16 9.14
C GLY A 282 27.57 34.18 10.16
N SER A 283 26.33 34.30 9.67
CA SER A 283 25.14 34.23 10.53
C SER A 283 24.07 33.32 9.96
N ILE A 284 23.29 32.69 10.83
CA ILE A 284 22.11 31.91 10.49
C ILE A 284 20.90 32.53 11.18
N THR A 285 19.83 32.75 10.41
CA THR A 285 18.54 33.24 10.91
C THR A 285 17.47 32.21 10.65
N PHE A 286 16.70 31.83 11.68
CA PHE A 286 15.53 30.94 11.51
C PHE A 286 14.29 31.78 11.20
N THR A 287 13.78 31.73 9.97
CA THR A 287 12.76 32.67 9.49
C THR A 287 11.35 32.09 9.39
N GLY A 288 11.20 30.78 9.48
CA GLY A 288 9.90 30.13 9.39
C GLY A 288 10.00 28.66 9.04
N TRP A 289 8.90 28.07 8.61
CA TRP A 289 8.85 26.68 8.17
C TRP A 289 7.86 26.52 7.03
N LYS A 290 7.99 25.42 6.30
CA LYS A 290 6.94 24.88 5.43
C LYS A 290 6.62 23.47 5.86
N SER A 291 5.36 23.07 5.81
CA SER A 291 5.02 21.65 5.81
C SER A 291 5.54 21.01 4.52
N TRP A 292 5.98 19.77 4.60
CA TRP A 292 6.25 18.93 3.43
C TRP A 292 5.49 17.63 3.55
N VAL A 293 5.24 17.00 2.40
CA VAL A 293 4.61 15.68 2.30
C VAL A 293 5.52 14.73 1.53
N ASN A 294 5.57 13.46 1.95
CA ASN A 294 6.17 12.39 1.17
C ASN A 294 5.08 11.75 0.31
N LEU A 295 5.24 11.87 -1.00
CA LEU A 295 4.38 11.27 -1.99
C LEU A 295 5.03 9.98 -2.48
N GLN A 296 4.27 8.89 -2.42
CA GLN A 296 4.67 7.65 -3.04
C GLN A 296 3.87 7.42 -4.31
N ILE A 297 4.58 7.32 -5.42
CA ILE A 297 4.04 7.12 -6.74
C ILE A 297 4.30 5.67 -7.15
N VAL A 298 3.23 4.91 -7.32
CA VAL A 298 3.29 3.48 -7.67
C VAL A 298 2.55 3.27 -8.97
N ASN A 299 3.27 2.84 -10.01
CA ASN A 299 2.68 2.30 -11.22
C ASN A 299 2.62 0.77 -11.11
N ASP A 300 1.42 0.21 -11.07
CA ASP A 300 1.21 -1.25 -11.00
C ASP A 300 0.19 -1.68 -12.07
N PRO A 301 0.63 -2.03 -13.29
CA PRO A 301 -0.26 -2.49 -14.36
C PRO A 301 -0.86 -3.88 -14.07
N GLY A 302 -0.24 -4.67 -13.19
CA GLY A 302 -0.70 -6.00 -12.81
C GLY A 302 -1.90 -6.00 -11.86
N LYS A 303 -2.05 -4.94 -11.06
CA LYS A 303 -3.05 -4.83 -9.98
C LYS A 303 -4.47 -5.16 -10.42
N GLY A 304 -4.89 -4.70 -11.60
CA GLY A 304 -6.23 -4.96 -12.14
C GLY A 304 -6.48 -6.45 -12.40
N PHE A 305 -5.52 -7.13 -13.01
CA PHE A 305 -5.59 -8.57 -13.28
C PHE A 305 -5.55 -9.39 -11.99
N ALA A 306 -4.75 -8.96 -11.00
CA ALA A 306 -4.69 -9.61 -9.70
C ALA A 306 -6.05 -9.53 -8.98
N LEU A 307 -6.75 -8.38 -9.05
CA LEU A 307 -8.08 -8.22 -8.48
C LEU A 307 -9.10 -9.17 -9.15
N VAL A 308 -9.10 -9.25 -10.48
CA VAL A 308 -9.97 -10.18 -11.21
C VAL A 308 -9.66 -11.63 -10.81
N GLY A 309 -8.37 -11.99 -10.77
CA GLY A 309 -7.95 -13.32 -10.30
C GLY A 309 -8.43 -13.62 -8.88
N ALA A 310 -8.30 -12.68 -7.94
CA ALA A 310 -8.78 -12.86 -6.56
C ALA A 310 -10.30 -13.09 -6.49
N ILE A 311 -11.09 -12.32 -7.26
CA ILE A 311 -12.54 -12.52 -7.34
C ILE A 311 -12.87 -13.91 -7.90
N LEU A 312 -12.22 -14.33 -8.98
CA LEU A 312 -12.42 -15.65 -9.57
C LEU A 312 -11.99 -16.78 -8.63
N ALA A 313 -10.94 -16.57 -7.83
CA ALA A 313 -10.50 -17.52 -6.81
C ALA A 313 -11.59 -17.73 -5.76
N ILE A 314 -12.14 -16.63 -5.22
CA ILE A 314 -13.21 -16.71 -4.22
C ILE A 314 -14.43 -17.41 -4.82
N LEU A 315 -14.86 -17.03 -6.03
CA LEU A 315 -16.00 -17.67 -6.70
C LEU A 315 -15.75 -19.16 -6.96
N GLY A 316 -14.58 -19.55 -7.47
CA GLY A 316 -14.21 -20.94 -7.72
C GLY A 316 -14.18 -21.76 -6.43
N LEU A 317 -13.66 -21.19 -5.35
CA LEU A 317 -13.65 -21.81 -4.02
C LEU A 317 -15.07 -22.01 -3.49
N LEU A 318 -15.93 -20.99 -3.56
CA LEU A 318 -17.33 -21.09 -3.13
C LEU A 318 -18.09 -22.16 -3.92
N ILE A 319 -17.96 -22.18 -5.25
CA ILE A 319 -18.58 -23.21 -6.10
C ILE A 319 -18.06 -24.60 -5.70
N SER A 320 -16.74 -24.75 -5.49
CA SER A 320 -16.14 -26.02 -5.11
C SER A 320 -16.65 -26.51 -3.75
N LEU A 321 -16.67 -25.65 -2.73
CA LEU A 321 -17.04 -26.02 -1.36
C LEU A 321 -18.53 -26.28 -1.18
N PHE A 322 -19.39 -25.45 -1.77
CA PHE A 322 -20.85 -25.54 -1.58
C PHE A 322 -21.52 -26.55 -2.53
N THR A 323 -20.85 -26.96 -3.61
CA THR A 323 -21.39 -28.00 -4.50
C THR A 323 -21.11 -29.39 -3.94
N ARG A 324 -22.17 -30.12 -3.58
CA ARG A 324 -22.10 -31.50 -3.12
C ARG A 324 -22.09 -32.46 -4.31
N GLN A 325 -20.98 -33.16 -4.53
CA GLN A 325 -20.92 -34.22 -5.54
C GLN A 325 -21.46 -35.53 -4.96
N ARG A 326 -22.48 -36.08 -5.61
CA ARG A 326 -23.15 -37.32 -5.18
C ARG A 326 -23.20 -38.28 -6.36
N ARG A 327 -22.88 -39.54 -6.10
CA ARG A 327 -23.15 -40.65 -7.01
C ARG A 327 -24.05 -41.65 -6.31
N ILE A 328 -25.14 -42.00 -6.97
CA ILE A 328 -26.11 -43.00 -6.50
C ILE A 328 -26.23 -44.06 -7.59
N TRP A 329 -26.17 -45.32 -7.19
CA TRP A 329 -26.39 -46.47 -8.04
C TRP A 329 -27.57 -47.27 -7.49
N VAL A 330 -28.49 -47.64 -8.37
CA VAL A 330 -29.62 -48.52 -8.06
C VAL A 330 -29.57 -49.71 -9.00
N LYS A 331 -29.61 -50.93 -8.48
CA LYS A 331 -29.59 -52.16 -9.28
C LYS A 331 -30.67 -53.13 -8.81
N GLN A 332 -31.38 -53.74 -9.76
CA GLN A 332 -32.33 -54.82 -9.50
C GLN A 332 -31.67 -56.18 -9.75
N SER A 333 -31.68 -57.03 -8.73
CA SER A 333 -31.24 -58.43 -8.80
C SER A 333 -32.06 -59.26 -7.82
N GLY A 334 -33.34 -59.45 -8.12
CA GLY A 334 -34.34 -60.01 -7.19
C GLY A 334 -34.87 -58.95 -6.21
N LYS A 335 -33.99 -58.38 -5.38
CA LYS A 335 -34.24 -57.17 -4.56
C LYS A 335 -33.63 -55.93 -5.24
N THR A 336 -33.98 -54.74 -4.75
CA THR A 336 -33.36 -53.50 -5.22
C THR A 336 -32.22 -53.11 -4.28
N GLN A 337 -31.02 -53.01 -4.83
CA GLN A 337 -29.81 -52.57 -4.13
C GLN A 337 -29.60 -51.08 -4.43
N VAL A 338 -29.46 -50.26 -3.39
CA VAL A 338 -29.17 -48.83 -3.50
C VAL A 338 -27.83 -48.57 -2.85
N ALA A 339 -26.91 -47.98 -3.60
CA ALA A 339 -25.60 -47.60 -3.14
C ALA A 339 -25.32 -46.13 -3.37
N GLY A 340 -24.61 -45.51 -2.44
CA GLY A 340 -24.22 -44.11 -2.49
C GLY A 340 -22.73 -43.90 -2.30
N LEU A 341 -22.22 -42.85 -2.93
CA LEU A 341 -20.91 -42.30 -2.67
C LEU A 341 -21.00 -40.77 -2.62
N ALA A 342 -20.55 -40.17 -1.52
CA ALA A 342 -20.24 -38.76 -1.46
C ALA A 342 -18.76 -38.60 -1.74
N LYS A 343 -18.39 -37.84 -2.76
CA LYS A 343 -16.97 -37.56 -2.97
C LYS A 343 -16.50 -36.67 -1.80
N ASN A 344 -15.45 -37.08 -1.09
CA ASN A 344 -14.86 -36.42 0.07
C ASN A 344 -15.72 -36.40 1.36
N GLY A 345 -16.61 -37.37 1.57
CA GLY A 345 -17.27 -37.58 2.87
C GLY A 345 -18.22 -36.47 3.33
N ILE A 346 -18.75 -35.65 2.41
CA ILE A 346 -19.67 -34.56 2.75
C ILE A 346 -20.96 -35.14 3.38
N PRO A 347 -21.41 -34.65 4.56
CA PRO A 347 -22.58 -35.20 5.25
C PRO A 347 -23.89 -35.03 4.45
N GLY A 348 -24.90 -35.84 4.79
CA GLY A 348 -26.23 -35.80 4.19
C GLY A 348 -26.44 -36.75 2.99
N LEU A 349 -25.47 -37.62 2.66
CA LEU A 349 -25.69 -38.69 1.67
C LEU A 349 -26.74 -39.69 2.19
N GLU A 350 -26.61 -40.09 3.45
CA GLU A 350 -27.52 -40.99 4.14
C GLU A 350 -28.95 -40.42 4.12
N GLN A 351 -29.15 -39.16 4.50
CA GLN A 351 -30.44 -38.48 4.43
C GLN A 351 -31.03 -38.45 3.00
N GLU A 352 -30.20 -38.18 1.98
CA GLU A 352 -30.65 -38.20 0.57
C GLU A 352 -31.08 -39.61 0.12
N ILE A 353 -30.43 -40.66 0.62
CA ILE A 353 -30.78 -42.05 0.31
C ILE A 353 -31.99 -42.50 1.13
N ASP A 354 -32.12 -42.08 2.38
CA ASP A 354 -33.29 -42.35 3.22
C ASP A 354 -34.55 -41.67 2.65
N GLU A 355 -34.43 -40.44 2.15
CA GLU A 355 -35.51 -39.77 1.42
C GLU A 355 -35.94 -40.58 0.18
N LEU A 356 -34.97 -41.07 -0.60
CA LEU A 356 -35.24 -41.93 -1.76
C LEU A 356 -35.95 -43.23 -1.34
N VAL A 357 -35.44 -43.92 -0.31
CA VAL A 357 -36.02 -45.18 0.18
C VAL A 357 -37.42 -44.96 0.73
N LYS A 358 -37.64 -43.87 1.49
CA LYS A 358 -38.94 -43.52 2.06
C LYS A 358 -39.96 -43.21 0.98
N GLU A 359 -39.60 -42.39 0.00
CA GLU A 359 -40.49 -42.07 -1.13
C GLU A 359 -40.90 -43.33 -1.89
N MET A 360 -39.95 -44.24 -2.14
CA MET A 360 -40.21 -45.49 -2.86
C MET A 360 -40.96 -46.54 -2.01
N SER A 361 -41.02 -46.38 -0.68
CA SER A 361 -41.68 -47.31 0.24
C SER A 361 -43.06 -46.85 0.71
N ASN A 362 -43.34 -45.53 0.67
CA ASN A 362 -44.59 -44.93 1.15
C ASN A 362 -45.74 -44.95 0.13
N GLU A 363 -45.47 -45.15 -1.15
CA GLU A 363 -46.51 -45.36 -2.15
C GLU A 363 -46.82 -46.86 -2.27
N ARG A 364 -47.68 -47.34 -1.37
CA ARG A 364 -48.38 -48.62 -1.51
C ARG A 364 -49.80 -48.40 -2.00
#